data_AF-A0AB34LCG5-F1
#
_entry.id   AF-A0AB34LCG5-F1
#
_cell.length_a   1.000
_cell.length_b   1.000
_cell.length_c   1.000
_cell.angle_alpha   90.00
_cell.angle_beta   90.00
_cell.angle_gamma   90.00
#
_symmetry.space_group_name_H-M   'P 1'
#
loop_
_entity.id
_entity.type
_entity.pdbx_description
1 polymer ?
#
loop_
_entity_poly.entity_id
_entity_poly.type
_entity_poly.pdbx_seq_one_letter_code
_entity_poly.pdbx_strand_id
1 'polypeptide(L)' 'MNNMRIEKITDYSKPEEGNKFQELAHKIYVGIYLQYYGKDTGILVCKTPKYGRTLWSKMVKIVDDR' A
#
# COMPACT_ATOMS: atom_id res chain seq x y z
N MET A 1 -4.54 15.92 -16.30
CA MET A 1 -4.93 15.31 -15.01
C MET A 1 -4.03 14.11 -14.78
N ASN A 2 -3.25 14.10 -13.70
CA ASN A 2 -2.29 13.03 -13.43
C ASN A 2 -3.02 11.68 -13.36
N ASN A 3 -2.56 10.68 -14.13
CA ASN A 3 -3.05 9.30 -14.08
C ASN A 3 -2.71 8.68 -12.72
N MET A 4 -3.54 8.98 -11.72
CA MET A 4 -3.45 8.39 -10.39
C MET A 4 -3.78 6.90 -10.52
N ARG A 5 -2.89 6.05 -10.01
CA ARG A 5 -3.08 4.60 -10.08
C ARG A 5 -4.20 4.21 -9.12
N ILE A 6 -5.15 3.43 -9.63
CA ILE A 6 -6.26 2.89 -8.85
C ILE A 6 -5.83 1.50 -8.37
N GLU A 7 -5.93 1.27 -7.07
CA GLU A 7 -5.66 -0.03 -6.44
C GLU A 7 -6.97 -0.55 -5.84
N LYS A 8 -7.36 -1.76 -6.23
CA LYS A 8 -8.52 -2.44 -5.66
C LYS A 8 -8.10 -3.12 -4.36
N ILE A 9 -8.78 -2.80 -3.26
CA ILE A 9 -8.44 -3.38 -1.95
C ILE A 9 -8.79 -4.88 -1.88
N THR A 10 -9.63 -5.38 -2.79
CA THR A 10 -9.97 -6.82 -2.93
C THR A 10 -8.79 -7.68 -3.29
N ASP A 11 -7.79 -7.12 -3.98
CA ASP A 11 -6.56 -7.83 -4.35
C ASP A 11 -5.64 -8.05 -3.14
N TYR A 12 -6.02 -7.51 -1.97
CA TYR A 12 -5.25 -7.49 -0.75
C TYR A 12 -6.05 -8.00 0.46
N SER A 13 -5.34 -8.48 1.48
CA SER A 13 -5.95 -8.86 2.77
C SER A 13 -6.78 -7.70 3.34
N LYS A 14 -7.76 -7.96 4.21
CA LYS A 14 -8.45 -6.84 4.88
C LYS A 14 -7.45 -6.11 5.78
N PRO A 15 -7.42 -4.77 5.79
CA PRO A 15 -6.71 -4.05 6.84
C PRO A 15 -7.34 -4.43 8.19
N GLU A 16 -6.50 -4.75 9.18
CA GLU A 16 -6.98 -4.90 10.55
C GLU A 16 -7.49 -3.55 11.05
N GLU A 17 -8.60 -3.55 11.79
CA GLU A 17 -9.26 -2.33 12.25
C GLU A 17 -8.29 -1.51 13.12
N GLY A 18 -7.98 -0.28 12.69
CA GLY A 18 -7.02 0.61 13.35
C GLY A 18 -5.58 0.58 12.77
N ASN A 19 -5.26 -0.36 11.89
CA ASN A 19 -3.94 -0.42 11.26
C ASN A 19 -3.84 0.56 10.07
N LYS A 20 -3.05 1.64 10.24
CA LYS A 20 -2.76 2.62 9.17
C LYS A 20 -1.81 2.09 8.09
N PHE A 21 -1.23 0.91 8.32
CA PHE A 21 -0.27 0.27 7.45
C PHE A 21 -0.65 -1.19 7.24
N GLN A 22 -0.55 -1.63 5.99
CA GLN A 22 -0.82 -3.01 5.61
C GLN A 22 0.33 -3.54 4.77
N GLU A 23 0.90 -4.68 5.15
CA GLU A 23 1.82 -5.41 4.28
C GLU A 23 1.03 -6.17 3.22
N LEU A 24 1.39 -5.98 1.96
CA LEU A 24 0.70 -6.58 0.81
C LEU A 24 1.45 -7.79 0.27
N ALA A 25 2.79 -7.72 0.24
CA ALA A 25 3.63 -8.81 -0.23
C ALA A 25 5.05 -8.67 0.34
N HIS A 26 5.65 -9.82 0.67
CA HIS A 26 7.04 -9.91 1.12
C HIS A 26 7.86 -10.75 0.13
N LYS A 27 8.99 -10.21 -0.34
CA LYS A 27 10.04 -10.94 -1.04
C LYS A 27 11.31 -10.86 -0.21
N ILE A 28 12.22 -11.82 -0.39
CA ILE A 28 13.45 -12.00 0.40
C ILE A 28 14.22 -10.67 0.65
N TYR A 29 14.16 -9.72 -0.28
CA TYR A 29 14.84 -8.42 -0.16
C TYR A 29 13.94 -7.18 -0.21
N VAL A 30 12.62 -7.32 -0.36
CA VAL A 30 11.67 -6.19 -0.47
C VAL A 30 10.31 -6.51 0.14
N GLY A 31 9.72 -5.57 0.88
CA GLY A 31 8.34 -5.58 1.31
C GLY A 31 7.54 -4.48 0.61
N ILE A 32 6.31 -4.81 0.20
CA ILE A 32 5.35 -3.85 -0.36
C ILE A 32 4.29 -3.57 0.69
N TYR A 33 4.08 -2.29 0.99
CA TYR A 33 3.18 -1.81 2.02
C TYR A 33 2.18 -0.82 1.43
N LEU A 34 0.95 -0.84 1.92
CA LEU A 34 -0.05 0.21 1.68
C LEU A 34 -0.24 0.99 2.97
N GLN A 35 -0.01 2.29 2.91
CA GLN A 35 -0.29 3.23 4.00
C GLN A 35 -1.56 4.00 3.69
N TYR A 36 -2.56 3.90 4.56
CA TYR A 36 -3.83 4.59 4.42
C TYR A 36 -3.72 6.03 4.93
N TYR A 37 -4.17 7.00 4.12
CA TYR A 37 -4.24 8.42 4.49
C TYR A 37 -5.68 8.91 4.68
N GLY A 38 -6.67 8.11 4.28
CA GLY A 38 -8.10 8.39 4.37
C GLY A 38 -8.91 7.16 3.97
N LYS A 39 -10.20 7.34 3.65
CA LYS A 39 -11.09 6.25 3.24
C LYS A 39 -10.74 5.68 1.86
N ASP A 40 -10.36 6.53 0.92
CA ASP A 40 -10.21 6.22 -0.51
C ASP A 40 -8.83 6.57 -1.07
N THR A 41 -7.88 6.94 -0.22
CA THR A 41 -6.52 7.33 -0.64
C THR A 41 -5.45 6.72 0.24
N GLY A 42 -4.37 6.27 -0.39
CA GLY A 42 -3.19 5.79 0.30
C GLY A 42 -1.91 5.99 -0.49
N ILE A 43 -0.81 5.55 0.11
CA ILE A 43 0.49 5.50 -0.55
C ILE A 43 0.97 4.05 -0.54
N LEU A 44 1.24 3.53 -1.74
CA LEU A 44 1.93 2.27 -1.92
C LEU A 44 3.43 2.52 -1.75
N VAL A 45 4.08 1.80 -0.84
CA VAL A 45 5.50 1.97 -0.52
C VAL A 45 6.21 0.64 -0.64
N CYS A 46 7.28 0.59 -1.43
CA CYS A 46 8.20 -0.54 -1.45
C CYS A 46 9.41 -0.22 -0.58
N LYS A 47 9.74 -1.10 0.38
CA LYS A 47 10.86 -0.92 1.32
C LYS A 47 11.75 -2.14 1.36
N THR A 48 13.04 -1.96 1.64
CA THR A 48 13.94 -3.09 1.97
C THR A 48 13.71 -3.54 3.42
N PRO A 49 13.61 -4.85 3.73
CA PRO A 49 13.40 -5.36 5.09
C PRO A 49 14.52 -4.98 6.06
N LYS A 50 15.77 -5.01 5.60
CA LYS A 50 16.96 -4.88 6.45
C LYS A 50 17.24 -3.45 6.95
N TYR A 51 16.81 -2.43 6.20
CA TYR A 51 17.14 -1.02 6.50
C TYR A 51 15.92 -0.09 6.51
N GLY A 52 14.71 -0.62 6.26
CA GLY A 52 13.50 0.19 6.13
C GLY A 52 13.55 1.22 4.99
N ARG A 53 14.55 1.16 4.11
CA ARG A 53 14.77 2.15 3.05
C ARG A 53 13.67 2.04 2.01
N THR A 54 12.97 3.14 1.79
CA THR A 54 11.98 3.26 0.71
C THR A 54 12.69 3.21 -0.64
N LEU A 55 12.36 2.23 -1.47
CA LEU A 55 12.83 2.09 -2.84
C LEU A 55 12.00 2.95 -3.78
N TRP A 56 10.68 2.95 -3.58
CA TRP A 56 9.75 3.82 -4.29
C TRP A 56 8.47 3.98 -3.47
N SER A 57 7.76 5.08 -3.72
CA SER A 57 6.43 5.34 -3.19
C SER A 57 5.54 5.91 -4.28
N LYS A 58 4.24 5.59 -4.24
CA LYS A 58 3.26 6.11 -5.19
C LYS A 58 1.94 6.37 -4.50
N MET A 59 1.37 7.56 -4.73
CA MET A 59 0.01 7.89 -4.31
C MET A 59 -0.98 7.10 -5.16
N VAL A 60 -1.92 6.44 -4.49
CA VAL A 60 -2.92 5.57 -5.10
C VAL A 60 -4.31 5.93 -4.58
N LYS A 61 -5.30 5.82 -5.46
CA LYS A 61 -6.70 5.82 -5.07
C LYS A 61 -7.10 4.39 -4.73
N ILE A 62 -7.65 4.20 -3.55
CA ILE A 62 -8.09 2.90 -3.05
C ILE A 62 -9.57 2.78 -3.36
N VAL A 63 -9.95 1.71 -4.06
CA VAL A 63 -11.34 1.38 -4.32
C VAL A 63 -11.65 0.09 -3.59
N ASP A 64 -12.67 0.15 -2.74
CA ASP A 64 -13.29 -1.03 -2.16
C ASP A 64 -14.43 -1.48 -3.07
N ASP A 65 -14.24 -2.66 -3.68
CA ASP A 65 -15.18 -3.28 -4.63
C ASP A 65 -15.85 -4.52 -3.98
N ARG A 66 -15.76 -4.64 -2.65
CA ARG A 66 -16.39 -5.71 -1.86
C ARG A 66 -17.85 -5.42 -1.55
#